data_AF-A0A1F2S7A1-F1
#
_entry.id   AF-A0A1F2S7A1-F1
#
_cell.length_a   1.000
_cell.length_b   1.000
_cell.length_c   1.000
_cell.angle_alpha   90.00
_cell.angle_beta   90.00
_cell.angle_gamma   90.00
#
_symmetry.space_group_name_H-M   'P 1'
#
loop_
_entity.id
_entity.type
_entity.pdbx_description
1 polymer ?
#
loop_
_entity_poly.entity_id
_entity_poly.type
_entity_poly.pdbx_seq_one_letter_code
_entity_poly.pdbx_strand_id
1 'polypeptide(L)'
;MDNLCHTLAGAACGEAGLKRRTRFATATLMIAGNLPDIDVLVFATDLPSVAFRRGWTHGAIAQALLPVGLTLVLMAAARLRPAGRDGPPFRAGWVLLLAYVGVLSHVALDLLNPYGLRLLAPFDWRWLYGDVLFIVDPWLWVILGAGIWLARRGGPAPARHALALALVYVLSMTANARAARTLVAEEWRRTRGGDPTGLMVGPVPVSPFRRQIVVDNGRGYETGTFEWLPTRIRFDPTFVAKHDADPRVARARTAPAIRGFLVWARFPFWTFEPVPGGTRVSVGDMRFVGRGSPFVQSVVVAEERGRE
;
A
#
# COMPACT_ATOMS: atom_id res chain seq x y z
N MET A 1 0.51 -2.65 -3.54
CA MET A 1 0.33 -2.42 -4.98
C MET A 1 -1.14 -2.52 -5.29
N ASP A 2 -1.55 -2.07 -6.46
CA ASP A 2 -2.94 -2.21 -6.89
C ASP A 2 -3.26 -3.67 -7.33
N ASN A 3 -4.55 -4.02 -7.32
CA ASN A 3 -5.03 -5.37 -7.62
C ASN A 3 -4.66 -5.86 -9.02
N LEU A 4 -4.49 -4.96 -9.99
CA LEU A 4 -4.05 -5.37 -11.33
C LEU A 4 -2.61 -5.88 -11.28
N CYS A 5 -1.71 -5.17 -10.59
CA CYS A 5 -0.32 -5.61 -10.42
C CYS A 5 -0.23 -7.00 -9.77
N HIS A 6 -1.00 -7.23 -8.70
CA HIS A 6 -1.02 -8.53 -8.01
C HIS A 6 -1.54 -9.66 -8.89
N THR A 7 -2.60 -9.38 -9.66
CA THR A 7 -3.16 -10.32 -10.63
C THR A 7 -2.15 -10.64 -11.74
N LEU A 8 -1.44 -9.63 -12.26
CA LEU A 8 -0.40 -9.80 -13.28
C LEU A 8 0.79 -10.62 -12.73
N ALA A 9 1.23 -10.38 -11.50
CA ALA A 9 2.29 -11.17 -10.88
C ALA A 9 1.89 -12.65 -10.76
N GLY A 10 0.68 -12.93 -10.28
CA GLY A 10 0.14 -14.29 -10.22
C GLY A 10 0.01 -14.97 -11.59
N ALA A 11 -0.48 -14.23 -12.59
CA ALA A 11 -0.59 -14.72 -13.96
C ALA A 11 0.79 -15.00 -14.59
N ALA A 12 1.77 -14.12 -14.39
CA ALA A 12 3.15 -14.31 -14.87
C ALA A 12 3.80 -15.55 -14.24
N CYS A 13 3.61 -15.78 -12.93
CA CYS A 13 4.01 -17.02 -12.26
C CYS A 13 3.36 -18.27 -12.89
N GLY A 14 2.08 -18.19 -13.24
CA GLY A 14 1.38 -19.23 -13.98
C GLY A 14 2.03 -19.52 -15.33
N GLU A 15 2.23 -18.48 -16.15
CA GLU A 15 2.84 -18.59 -17.48
C GLU A 15 4.31 -19.02 -17.46
N ALA A 16 5.05 -18.72 -16.38
CA ALA A 16 6.43 -19.17 -16.17
C ALA A 16 6.56 -20.70 -15.98
N GLY A 17 5.43 -21.41 -15.87
CA GLY A 17 5.36 -22.86 -15.87
C GLY A 17 4.56 -23.44 -14.70
N LEU A 18 4.21 -22.63 -13.70
CA LEU A 18 3.48 -23.12 -12.53
C LEU A 18 2.05 -23.55 -12.86
N LYS A 19 1.47 -23.02 -13.96
CA LYS A 19 0.12 -23.41 -14.42
C LYS A 19 -0.05 -24.91 -14.70
N ARG A 20 1.05 -25.64 -14.92
CA ARG A 20 1.05 -27.09 -15.21
C ARG A 20 1.18 -27.97 -13.96
N ARG A 21 1.40 -27.40 -12.77
CA ARG A 21 1.72 -28.17 -11.54
C ARG A 21 0.49 -28.83 -10.90
N THR A 22 -0.67 -28.21 -11.01
CA THR A 22 -1.94 -28.69 -10.49
C THR A 22 -3.08 -28.06 -11.28
N ARG A 23 -4.24 -28.72 -11.30
CA ARG A 23 -5.49 -28.07 -11.66
C ARG A 23 -5.69 -26.80 -10.81
N PHE A 24 -6.23 -25.75 -11.43
CA PHE A 24 -6.43 -24.43 -10.85
C PHE A 24 -5.17 -23.64 -10.46
N ALA A 25 -3.97 -24.06 -10.86
CA ALA A 25 -2.72 -23.36 -10.48
C ALA A 25 -2.73 -21.86 -10.80
N THR A 26 -3.06 -21.46 -12.04
CA THR A 26 -3.12 -20.03 -12.41
C THR A 26 -4.19 -19.28 -11.63
N ALA A 27 -5.38 -19.86 -11.49
CA ALA A 27 -6.47 -19.25 -10.73
C ALA A 27 -6.09 -19.08 -9.26
N THR A 28 -5.42 -20.08 -8.67
CA THR A 28 -4.91 -20.03 -7.29
C THR A 28 -3.97 -18.85 -7.12
N LEU A 29 -2.98 -18.68 -8.00
CA LEU A 29 -2.02 -17.58 -7.94
C LEU A 29 -2.70 -16.20 -8.08
N MET A 30 -3.63 -16.05 -9.02
CA MET A 30 -4.33 -14.78 -9.24
C MET A 30 -5.29 -14.44 -8.09
N ILE A 31 -6.05 -15.41 -7.58
CA ILE A 31 -6.98 -15.20 -6.46
C ILE A 31 -6.20 -14.95 -5.17
N ALA A 32 -5.21 -15.79 -4.85
CA ALA A 32 -4.39 -15.65 -3.65
C ALA A 32 -3.63 -14.32 -3.63
N GLY A 33 -3.17 -13.85 -4.80
CA GLY A 33 -2.55 -12.53 -4.95
C GLY A 33 -3.47 -11.36 -4.64
N ASN A 34 -4.80 -11.54 -4.57
CA ASN A 34 -5.74 -10.47 -4.20
C ASN A 34 -6.48 -10.77 -2.88
N LEU A 35 -6.26 -11.95 -2.30
CA LEU A 35 -7.02 -12.40 -1.14
C LEU A 35 -6.84 -11.54 0.11
N PRO A 36 -5.65 -10.97 0.40
CA PRO A 36 -5.50 -10.02 1.52
C PRO A 36 -6.35 -8.75 1.37
N ASP A 37 -6.61 -8.30 0.15
CA ASP A 37 -7.42 -7.10 -0.13
C ASP A 37 -8.94 -7.37 -0.10
N ILE A 38 -9.39 -8.55 0.36
CA ILE A 38 -10.82 -8.80 0.62
C ILE A 38 -11.40 -7.85 1.69
N ASP A 39 -10.55 -7.21 2.48
CA ASP A 39 -10.93 -6.15 3.41
C ASP A 39 -11.52 -4.91 2.72
N VAL A 40 -11.38 -4.76 1.40
CA VAL A 40 -12.08 -3.73 0.61
C VAL A 40 -13.60 -3.81 0.79
N LEU A 41 -14.14 -5.00 1.07
CA LEU A 41 -15.57 -5.20 1.33
C LEU A 41 -16.06 -4.42 2.56
N VAL A 42 -15.17 -3.93 3.43
CA VAL A 42 -15.55 -3.02 4.53
C VAL A 42 -16.25 -1.75 4.02
N PHE A 43 -16.01 -1.33 2.77
CA PHE A 43 -16.73 -0.21 2.16
C PHE A 43 -18.23 -0.46 1.99
N ALA A 44 -18.68 -1.72 2.04
CA ALA A 44 -20.10 -2.07 2.05
C ALA A 44 -20.71 -2.07 3.46
N THR A 45 -19.97 -1.58 4.47
CA THR A 45 -20.39 -1.51 5.88
C THR A 45 -20.21 -0.09 6.42
N ASP A 46 -20.83 0.21 7.57
CA ASP A 46 -20.66 1.48 8.27
C ASP A 46 -19.34 1.58 9.07
N LEU A 47 -18.48 0.56 9.00
CA LEU A 47 -17.21 0.57 9.71
C LEU A 47 -16.24 1.57 9.05
N PRO A 48 -15.47 2.35 9.85
CA PRO A 48 -14.45 3.23 9.31
C PRO A 48 -13.41 2.45 8.49
N SER A 49 -13.52 2.55 7.16
CA SER A 49 -12.80 1.69 6.23
C SER A 49 -11.26 1.80 6.33
N VAL A 50 -10.75 2.99 6.66
CA VAL A 50 -9.32 3.24 6.89
C VAL A 50 -8.75 2.60 8.16
N ALA A 51 -9.60 2.25 9.15
CA ALA A 51 -9.15 1.61 10.38
C ALA A 51 -8.99 0.08 10.26
N PHE A 52 -9.77 -0.53 9.36
CA PHE A 52 -9.80 -1.98 9.18
C PHE A 52 -8.85 -2.47 8.08
N ARG A 53 -8.69 -1.67 7.01
CA ARG A 53 -7.87 -2.04 5.86
C ARG A 53 -6.40 -2.25 6.24
N ARG A 54 -5.77 -3.28 5.65
CA ARG A 54 -4.33 -3.61 5.78
C ARG A 54 -3.87 -3.92 7.21
N GLY A 55 -4.82 -4.24 8.07
CA GLY A 55 -4.63 -4.79 9.40
C GLY A 55 -4.81 -6.30 9.39
N TRP A 56 -6.02 -6.74 9.76
CA TRP A 56 -6.34 -8.15 9.98
C TRP A 56 -6.01 -9.06 8.80
N THR A 57 -6.42 -8.71 7.59
CA THR A 57 -6.25 -9.55 6.39
C THR A 57 -4.83 -9.60 5.84
N HIS A 58 -3.98 -8.67 6.29
CA HIS A 58 -2.56 -8.59 5.92
C HIS A 58 -1.64 -9.06 7.07
N GLY A 59 -2.19 -9.24 8.27
CA GLY A 59 -1.45 -9.64 9.47
C GLY A 59 -0.97 -11.09 9.45
N ALA A 60 -0.18 -11.46 10.45
CA ALA A 60 0.48 -12.76 10.54
C ALA A 60 -0.51 -13.94 10.51
N ILE A 61 -1.65 -13.81 11.20
CA ILE A 61 -2.68 -14.85 11.23
C ILE A 61 -3.32 -15.03 9.85
N ALA A 62 -3.66 -13.93 9.16
CA ALA A 62 -4.24 -14.01 7.83
C ALA A 62 -3.27 -14.57 6.79
N GLN A 63 -1.99 -14.18 6.85
CA GLN A 63 -0.94 -14.76 6.01
C GLN A 63 -0.84 -16.29 6.19
N ALA A 64 -1.04 -16.80 7.41
CA ALA A 64 -1.04 -18.22 7.70
C ALA A 64 -2.32 -18.93 7.22
N LEU A 65 -3.50 -18.33 7.45
CA LEU A 65 -4.79 -19.02 7.28
C LEU A 65 -5.48 -18.78 5.93
N LEU A 66 -5.31 -17.62 5.29
CA LEU A 66 -5.95 -17.33 3.99
C LEU A 66 -5.56 -18.34 2.89
N PRO A 67 -4.27 -18.75 2.75
CA PRO A 67 -3.89 -19.80 1.81
C PRO A 67 -4.55 -21.15 2.09
N VAL A 68 -4.69 -21.51 3.38
CA VAL A 68 -5.36 -22.75 3.80
C VAL A 68 -6.84 -22.70 3.44
N GLY A 69 -7.53 -21.61 3.77
CA GLY A 69 -8.93 -21.39 3.44
C GLY A 69 -9.19 -21.49 1.93
N LEU A 70 -8.38 -20.80 1.11
CA LEU A 70 -8.48 -20.89 -0.36
C LEU A 70 -8.26 -22.32 -0.86
N THR A 71 -7.30 -23.03 -0.28
CA THR A 71 -7.03 -24.44 -0.64
C THR A 71 -8.25 -25.32 -0.35
N LEU A 72 -8.88 -25.18 0.82
CA LEU A 72 -10.08 -25.94 1.17
C LEU A 72 -11.25 -25.65 0.22
N VAL A 73 -11.46 -24.39 -0.15
CA VAL A 73 -12.48 -23.98 -1.12
C VAL A 73 -12.22 -24.61 -2.49
N LEU A 74 -10.98 -24.57 -2.98
CA LEU A 74 -10.61 -25.18 -4.27
C LEU A 74 -10.64 -26.71 -4.24
N MET A 75 -10.37 -27.34 -3.09
CA MET A 75 -10.57 -28.77 -2.89
C MET A 75 -12.06 -29.15 -3.00
N ALA A 76 -12.95 -28.39 -2.37
CA ALA A 76 -14.39 -28.61 -2.50
C ALA A 76 -14.85 -28.41 -3.95
N ALA A 77 -14.41 -27.34 -4.61
CA ALA A 77 -14.72 -27.08 -6.02
C ALA A 77 -14.20 -28.21 -6.95
N ALA A 78 -13.02 -28.76 -6.68
CA ALA A 78 -12.45 -29.87 -7.44
C ALA A 78 -13.26 -31.16 -7.30
N ARG A 79 -13.90 -31.41 -6.15
CA ARG A 79 -14.82 -32.55 -5.93
C ARG A 79 -16.12 -32.38 -6.69
N LEU A 80 -16.68 -31.16 -6.69
CA LEU A 80 -17.95 -30.84 -7.36
C LEU A 80 -17.83 -30.80 -8.88
N ARG A 81 -16.63 -30.56 -9.41
CA ARG A 81 -16.35 -30.53 -10.85
C ARG A 81 -15.25 -31.53 -11.16
N PRO A 82 -15.55 -32.80 -11.46
CA PRO A 82 -14.53 -33.78 -11.82
C PRO A 82 -13.61 -33.29 -12.95
N ALA A 83 -12.35 -33.71 -12.94
CA ALA A 83 -11.40 -33.30 -13.97
C ALA A 83 -11.77 -33.91 -15.34
N GLY A 84 -11.64 -33.12 -16.40
CA GLY A 84 -11.66 -33.64 -17.77
C GLY A 84 -10.39 -34.44 -18.09
N ARG A 85 -10.34 -35.11 -19.25
CA ARG A 85 -9.19 -35.95 -19.66
C ARG A 85 -7.93 -35.13 -19.96
N ASP A 86 -8.09 -33.87 -20.35
CA ASP A 86 -7.00 -32.99 -20.76
C ASP A 86 -6.67 -31.96 -19.67
N GLY A 87 -5.67 -32.26 -18.84
CA GLY A 87 -5.15 -31.31 -17.86
C GLY A 87 -4.36 -31.95 -16.71
N PRO A 88 -3.62 -31.16 -15.93
CA PRO A 88 -2.95 -31.68 -14.75
C PRO A 88 -3.99 -32.12 -13.71
N PRO A 89 -3.73 -33.21 -12.97
CA PRO A 89 -4.60 -33.62 -11.87
C PRO A 89 -4.62 -32.54 -10.77
N PHE A 90 -5.69 -32.54 -9.98
CA PHE A 90 -5.76 -31.69 -8.80
C PHE A 90 -4.81 -32.24 -7.72
N ARG A 91 -3.92 -31.38 -7.20
CA ARG A 91 -2.95 -31.72 -6.16
C ARG A 91 -3.00 -30.66 -5.06
N ALA A 92 -3.63 -31.00 -3.93
CA ALA A 92 -3.87 -30.06 -2.83
C ALA A 92 -2.58 -29.38 -2.31
N GLY A 93 -1.48 -30.14 -2.18
CA GLY A 93 -0.19 -29.58 -1.74
C GLY A 93 0.36 -28.50 -2.68
N TRP A 94 0.16 -28.65 -3.99
CA TRP A 94 0.54 -27.61 -4.95
C TRP A 94 -0.38 -26.39 -4.88
N VAL A 95 -1.69 -26.58 -4.68
CA VAL A 95 -2.62 -25.46 -4.48
C VAL A 95 -2.24 -24.67 -3.23
N LEU A 96 -1.95 -25.35 -2.11
CA LEU A 96 -1.52 -24.71 -0.87
C LEU A 96 -0.24 -23.90 -1.07
N LEU A 97 0.78 -24.50 -1.69
CA LEU A 97 2.04 -23.82 -1.97
C LEU A 97 1.82 -22.57 -2.84
N LEU A 98 1.05 -22.68 -3.92
CA LEU A 98 0.77 -21.57 -4.83
C LEU A 98 -0.08 -20.48 -4.16
N ALA A 99 -0.97 -20.85 -3.25
CA ALA A 99 -1.75 -19.90 -2.45
C ALA A 99 -0.85 -19.12 -1.48
N TYR A 100 0.12 -19.77 -0.84
CA TYR A 100 1.14 -19.06 -0.05
C TYR A 100 1.99 -18.13 -0.91
N VAL A 101 2.43 -18.57 -2.08
CA VAL A 101 3.19 -17.71 -3.02
C VAL A 101 2.37 -16.47 -3.39
N GLY A 102 1.08 -16.61 -3.69
CA GLY A 102 0.20 -15.48 -3.98
C GLY A 102 0.03 -14.51 -2.80
N VAL A 103 -0.36 -15.00 -1.62
CA VAL A 103 -0.59 -14.16 -0.43
C VAL A 103 0.70 -13.48 0.05
N LEU A 104 1.82 -14.21 0.10
CA LEU A 104 3.09 -13.65 0.57
C LEU A 104 3.68 -12.65 -0.43
N SER A 105 3.54 -12.90 -1.73
CA SER A 105 3.97 -11.91 -2.74
C SER A 105 3.13 -10.63 -2.68
N HIS A 106 1.82 -10.74 -2.44
CA HIS A 106 0.95 -9.60 -2.19
C HIS A 106 1.45 -8.76 -1.02
N VAL A 107 1.59 -9.39 0.16
CA VAL A 107 2.00 -8.71 1.40
C VAL A 107 3.39 -8.10 1.26
N ALA A 108 4.32 -8.80 0.61
CA ALA A 108 5.67 -8.28 0.36
C ALA A 108 5.63 -7.03 -0.53
N LEU A 109 4.87 -7.03 -1.63
CA LEU A 109 4.71 -5.87 -2.50
C LEU A 109 3.97 -4.71 -1.81
N ASP A 110 3.04 -5.01 -0.92
CA ASP A 110 2.32 -4.01 -0.15
C ASP A 110 3.15 -3.38 0.96
N LEU A 111 4.09 -4.12 1.55
CA LEU A 111 5.06 -3.58 2.49
C LEU A 111 5.97 -2.51 1.85
N LEU A 112 6.20 -2.59 0.54
CA LEU A 112 7.09 -1.68 -0.19
C LEU A 112 6.46 -0.32 -0.52
N ASN A 113 5.17 -0.10 -0.27
CA ASN A 113 4.49 1.13 -0.65
C ASN A 113 4.41 2.18 0.50
N PRO A 114 4.05 3.44 0.20
CA PRO A 114 3.88 4.50 1.21
C PRO A 114 2.59 4.43 2.04
N TYR A 115 1.64 3.58 1.66
CA TYR A 115 0.39 3.39 2.42
C TYR A 115 0.62 2.49 3.63
N GLY A 116 1.57 1.56 3.52
CA GLY A 116 1.96 0.65 4.57
C GLY A 116 0.93 -0.45 4.87
N LEU A 117 1.32 -1.32 5.79
CA LEU A 117 0.49 -2.39 6.36
C LEU A 117 0.91 -2.72 7.79
N ARG A 118 0.10 -3.51 8.49
CA ARG A 118 0.38 -4.01 9.85
C ARG A 118 0.76 -5.48 9.80
N LEU A 119 2.02 -5.74 9.49
CA LEU A 119 2.53 -7.08 9.15
C LEU A 119 2.28 -8.11 10.24
N LEU A 120 2.40 -7.68 11.51
CA LEU A 120 2.34 -8.56 12.68
C LEU A 120 0.99 -8.52 13.40
N ALA A 121 -0.04 -7.90 12.82
CA ALA A 121 -1.36 -7.90 13.42
C ALA A 121 -1.87 -9.35 13.59
N PRO A 122 -2.52 -9.68 14.72
CA PRO A 122 -2.91 -8.80 15.83
C PRO A 122 -1.90 -8.69 16.98
N PHE A 123 -0.69 -9.25 16.85
CA PHE A 123 0.32 -9.25 17.90
C PHE A 123 1.01 -7.89 18.05
N ASP A 124 1.27 -7.20 16.94
CA ASP A 124 1.76 -5.82 16.90
C ASP A 124 0.99 -5.03 15.83
N TRP A 125 0.41 -3.90 16.25
CA TRP A 125 -0.43 -3.03 15.43
C TRP A 125 0.32 -1.87 14.77
N ARG A 126 1.66 -1.87 14.87
CA ARG A 126 2.52 -0.88 14.24
C ARG A 126 2.42 -0.94 12.71
N TRP A 127 2.32 0.24 12.11
CA TRP A 127 2.40 0.39 10.66
C TRP A 127 3.84 0.34 10.18
N LEU A 128 4.06 -0.42 9.10
CA LEU A 128 5.33 -0.47 8.39
C LEU A 128 5.14 0.14 7.01
N TYR A 129 6.07 1.01 6.60
CA TYR A 129 6.05 1.73 5.34
C TYR A 129 7.39 1.54 4.61
N GLY A 130 7.36 1.02 3.40
CA GLY A 130 8.57 0.84 2.60
C GLY A 130 9.02 2.11 1.88
N ASP A 131 8.07 2.96 1.45
CA ASP A 131 8.33 4.16 0.65
C ASP A 131 9.13 3.88 -0.65
N VAL A 132 9.04 2.65 -1.19
CA VAL A 132 9.80 2.17 -2.35
C VAL A 132 9.01 2.28 -3.66
N LEU A 133 7.83 1.64 -3.72
CA LEU A 133 7.03 1.49 -4.94
C LEU A 133 5.74 2.31 -4.87
N PHE A 134 5.37 2.95 -5.99
CA PHE A 134 4.07 3.61 -6.07
C PHE A 134 2.97 2.56 -6.22
N ILE A 135 1.79 2.79 -5.66
CA ILE A 135 0.72 1.76 -5.62
C ILE A 135 0.33 1.30 -7.02
N VAL A 136 0.20 2.25 -7.95
CA VAL A 136 -0.11 2.01 -9.35
C VAL A 136 1.17 2.18 -10.15
N ASP A 137 1.88 1.08 -10.42
CA ASP A 137 3.20 1.13 -11.06
C ASP A 137 3.11 0.65 -12.52
N PRO A 138 3.09 1.57 -13.51
CA PRO A 138 2.95 1.20 -14.91
C PRO A 138 4.13 0.38 -15.43
N TRP A 139 5.32 0.49 -14.83
CA TRP A 139 6.48 -0.28 -15.27
C TRP A 139 6.33 -1.74 -14.92
N LEU A 140 5.89 -2.05 -13.69
CA LEU A 140 5.57 -3.42 -13.31
C LEU A 140 4.44 -3.99 -14.16
N TRP A 141 3.42 -3.19 -14.48
CA TRP A 141 2.34 -3.62 -15.38
C TRP A 141 2.87 -3.98 -16.78
N VAL A 142 3.71 -3.12 -17.37
CA VAL A 142 4.28 -3.35 -18.71
C VAL A 142 5.20 -4.57 -18.70
N ILE A 143 6.10 -4.67 -17.73
CA ILE A 143 7.04 -5.81 -17.61
C ILE A 143 6.28 -7.12 -17.51
N LEU A 144 5.33 -7.22 -16.57
CA LEU A 144 4.59 -8.46 -16.32
C LEU A 144 3.61 -8.76 -17.46
N GLY A 145 2.89 -7.74 -17.95
CA GLY A 145 1.92 -7.86 -19.04
C GLY A 145 2.57 -8.31 -20.36
N ALA A 146 3.70 -7.69 -20.74
CA ALA A 146 4.46 -8.10 -21.92
C ALA A 146 5.01 -9.52 -21.78
N GLY A 147 5.53 -9.88 -20.60
CA GLY A 147 6.00 -11.23 -20.30
C GLY A 147 4.92 -12.30 -20.45
N ILE A 148 3.71 -12.05 -19.93
CA ILE A 148 2.54 -12.92 -20.08
C ILE A 148 2.15 -13.05 -21.56
N TRP A 149 2.05 -11.92 -22.27
CA TRP A 149 1.63 -11.89 -23.67
C TRP A 149 2.60 -12.68 -24.56
N LEU A 150 3.90 -12.46 -24.41
CA LEU A 150 4.94 -13.21 -25.14
C LEU A 150 4.93 -14.70 -24.76
N ALA A 151 4.76 -15.02 -23.47
CA ALA A 151 4.81 -16.41 -23.01
C ALA A 151 3.68 -17.26 -23.58
N ARG A 152 2.50 -16.66 -23.79
CA ARG A 152 1.35 -17.31 -24.44
C ARG A 152 1.59 -17.63 -25.92
N ARG A 153 2.57 -17.00 -26.56
CA ARG A 153 2.93 -17.20 -27.98
C ARG A 153 4.12 -18.14 -28.17
N GLY A 154 5.09 -18.13 -27.26
CA GLY A 154 6.40 -18.76 -27.47
C GLY A 154 6.89 -19.69 -26.35
N GLY A 155 6.06 -19.97 -25.34
CA GLY A 155 6.44 -20.83 -24.20
C GLY A 155 6.81 -20.05 -22.94
N PRO A 156 7.25 -20.71 -21.85
CA PRO A 156 7.31 -20.08 -20.52
C PRO A 156 8.46 -19.09 -20.31
N ALA A 157 9.46 -19.07 -21.19
CA ALA A 157 10.68 -18.30 -20.98
C ALA A 157 10.42 -16.79 -20.84
N PRO A 158 9.61 -16.11 -21.67
CA PRO A 158 9.36 -14.68 -21.53
C PRO A 158 8.76 -14.29 -20.18
N ALA A 159 7.85 -15.09 -19.62
CA ALA A 159 7.28 -14.84 -18.29
C ALA A 159 8.34 -14.96 -17.17
N ARG A 160 9.29 -15.89 -17.29
CA ARG A 160 10.42 -16.01 -16.34
C ARG A 160 11.33 -14.79 -16.40
N HIS A 161 11.67 -14.32 -17.61
CA HIS A 161 12.47 -13.11 -17.78
C HIS A 161 11.74 -11.88 -17.24
N ALA A 162 10.42 -11.78 -17.46
CA ALA A 162 9.62 -10.69 -16.91
C ALA A 162 9.58 -10.70 -15.38
N LEU A 163 9.44 -11.87 -14.74
CA LEU A 163 9.53 -11.99 -13.28
C LEU A 163 10.92 -11.61 -12.75
N ALA A 164 11.99 -12.05 -13.42
CA ALA A 164 13.35 -11.68 -13.07
C ALA A 164 13.59 -10.16 -13.23
N LEU A 165 13.10 -9.57 -14.32
CA LEU A 165 13.20 -8.13 -14.57
C LEU A 165 12.37 -7.33 -13.55
N ALA A 166 11.16 -7.80 -13.20
CA ALA A 166 10.35 -7.19 -12.16
C ALA A 166 11.08 -7.23 -10.79
N LEU A 167 11.74 -8.34 -10.46
CA LEU A 167 12.56 -8.42 -9.25
C LEU A 167 13.74 -7.44 -9.29
N VAL A 168 14.49 -7.37 -10.40
CA VAL A 168 15.59 -6.41 -10.57
C VAL A 168 15.07 -4.97 -10.45
N TYR A 169 13.91 -4.67 -11.02
CA TYR A 169 13.26 -3.37 -10.91
C TYR A 169 12.94 -3.02 -9.45
N VAL A 170 12.31 -3.95 -8.71
CA VAL A 170 11.95 -3.75 -7.29
C VAL A 170 13.21 -3.55 -6.43
N LEU A 171 14.26 -4.34 -6.65
CA LEU A 171 15.54 -4.20 -5.93
C LEU A 171 16.21 -2.85 -6.25
N SER A 172 16.21 -2.45 -7.52
CA SER A 172 16.74 -1.15 -7.97
C SER A 172 15.97 0.02 -7.33
N MET A 173 14.63 -0.07 -7.30
CA MET A 173 13.78 0.91 -6.63
C MET A 173 14.03 0.96 -5.12
N THR A 174 14.32 -0.17 -4.49
CA THR A 174 14.67 -0.24 -3.07
C THR A 174 16.01 0.44 -2.78
N ALA A 175 17.03 0.18 -3.59
CA ALA A 175 18.33 0.85 -3.49
C ALA A 175 18.20 2.36 -3.71
N ASN A 176 17.46 2.77 -4.74
CA ASN A 176 17.10 4.15 -5.01
C ASN A 176 16.42 4.83 -3.81
N ALA A 177 15.39 4.20 -3.23
CA ALA A 177 14.66 4.73 -2.08
C ALA A 177 15.58 4.95 -0.87
N ARG A 178 16.47 3.99 -0.58
CA ARG A 178 17.43 4.10 0.54
C ARG A 178 18.45 5.20 0.30
N ALA A 179 19.05 5.25 -0.89
CA ALA A 179 20.03 6.26 -1.24
C ALA A 179 19.43 7.68 -1.21
N ALA A 180 18.25 7.87 -1.82
CA ALA A 180 17.54 9.14 -1.80
C ALA A 180 17.18 9.57 -0.37
N ARG A 181 16.74 8.63 0.48
CA ARG A 181 16.44 8.92 1.90
C ARG A 181 17.67 9.41 2.65
N THR A 182 18.82 8.78 2.46
CA THR A 182 20.09 9.20 3.09
C THR A 182 20.47 10.60 2.65
N LEU A 183 20.48 10.88 1.35
CA LEU A 183 20.85 12.19 0.80
C LEU A 183 19.90 13.31 1.28
N VAL A 184 18.60 13.04 1.33
CA VAL A 184 17.62 14.02 1.83
C VAL A 184 17.79 14.29 3.32
N ALA A 185 18.09 13.27 4.12
CA ALA A 185 18.34 13.45 5.55
C ALA A 185 19.63 14.25 5.83
N GLU A 186 20.69 14.02 5.04
CA GLU A 186 21.93 14.80 5.10
C GLU A 186 21.70 16.26 4.69
N GLU A 187 21.01 16.49 3.58
CA GLU A 187 20.71 17.84 3.11
C GLU A 187 19.81 18.61 4.08
N TRP A 188 18.85 17.92 4.71
CA TRP A 188 18.03 18.48 5.77
C TRP A 188 18.88 18.94 6.95
N ARG A 189 19.72 18.06 7.48
CA ARG A 189 20.64 18.38 8.59
C ARG A 189 21.53 19.58 8.26
N ARG A 190 22.07 19.61 7.04
CA ARG A 190 22.96 20.67 6.57
C ARG A 190 22.29 22.04 6.52
N THR A 191 21.01 22.09 6.11
CA THR A 191 20.33 23.35 5.81
C THR A 191 19.36 23.83 6.88
N ARG A 192 18.78 22.93 7.68
CA ARG A 192 17.80 23.24 8.73
C ARG A 192 18.35 23.00 10.14
N GLY A 193 19.40 22.19 10.27
CA GLY A 193 19.95 21.77 11.55
C GLY A 193 19.13 20.66 12.23
N GLY A 194 19.82 19.70 12.83
CA GLY A 194 19.20 18.58 13.56
C GLY A 194 18.54 17.52 12.67
N ASP A 195 18.18 16.40 13.28
CA ASP A 195 17.47 15.31 12.61
C ASP A 195 15.96 15.60 12.55
N PRO A 196 15.27 15.21 11.46
CA PRO A 196 13.82 15.35 11.38
C PRO A 196 13.14 14.37 12.35
N THR A 197 12.02 14.79 12.96
CA THR A 197 11.19 13.90 13.80
C THR A 197 10.59 12.76 12.98
N GLY A 198 10.30 13.04 11.70
CA GLY A 198 9.81 12.06 10.75
C GLY A 198 10.23 12.43 9.33
N LEU A 199 10.52 11.42 8.52
CA LEU A 199 10.92 11.62 7.12
C LEU A 199 10.27 10.55 6.25
N MET A 200 9.70 10.97 5.13
CA MET A 200 9.31 10.14 4.01
C MET A 200 9.98 10.66 2.75
N VAL A 201 10.57 9.74 1.98
CA VAL A 201 11.08 10.01 0.62
C VAL A 201 10.45 8.97 -0.31
N GLY A 202 9.19 9.22 -0.64
CA GLY A 202 8.32 8.26 -1.31
C GLY A 202 8.34 8.37 -2.83
N PRO A 203 7.93 7.32 -3.55
CA PRO A 203 7.84 7.33 -5.00
C PRO A 203 6.69 8.21 -5.47
N VAL A 204 6.80 8.72 -6.70
CA VAL A 204 5.71 9.42 -7.41
C VAL A 204 5.18 8.54 -8.54
N PRO A 205 3.99 8.83 -9.09
CA PRO A 205 3.50 8.11 -10.26
C PRO A 205 4.48 8.21 -11.43
N VAL A 206 4.60 7.12 -12.20
CA VAL A 206 5.31 7.03 -13.50
C VAL A 206 6.83 7.21 -13.44
N SER A 207 7.39 8.15 -12.69
CA SER A 207 8.83 8.43 -12.71
C SER A 207 9.59 7.67 -11.62
N PRO A 208 10.49 6.73 -11.97
CA PRO A 208 11.35 6.07 -10.97
C PRO A 208 12.47 6.99 -10.46
N PHE A 209 12.78 8.08 -11.16
CA PHE A 209 13.88 8.99 -10.83
C PHE A 209 13.47 10.16 -9.95
N ARG A 210 12.17 10.34 -9.70
CA ARG A 210 11.63 11.41 -8.87
C ARG A 210 10.98 10.84 -7.63
N ARG A 211 11.15 11.52 -6.50
CA ARG A 211 10.56 11.13 -5.21
C ARG A 211 9.99 12.36 -4.51
N GLN A 212 8.88 12.18 -3.81
CA GLN A 212 8.28 13.21 -2.96
C GLN A 212 8.90 13.12 -1.57
N ILE A 213 9.24 14.28 -1.03
CA ILE A 213 9.76 14.44 0.32
C ILE A 213 8.63 14.97 1.21
N VAL A 214 8.47 14.37 2.39
CA VAL A 214 7.70 14.93 3.50
C VAL A 214 8.57 14.86 4.74
N VAL A 215 8.83 16.01 5.34
CA VAL A 215 9.61 16.13 6.57
C VAL A 215 8.70 16.62 7.69
N ASP A 216 8.74 15.93 8.82
CA ASP A 216 8.18 16.39 10.09
C ASP A 216 9.32 16.99 10.93
N ASN A 217 9.25 18.29 11.18
CA ASN A 217 10.24 19.04 11.96
C ASN A 217 9.82 19.25 13.42
N GLY A 218 8.82 18.51 13.90
CA GLY A 218 8.25 18.61 15.23
C GLY A 218 7.08 19.59 15.29
N ARG A 219 7.24 20.82 14.77
CA ARG A 219 6.21 21.88 14.77
C ARG A 219 5.21 21.74 13.62
N GLY A 220 5.65 21.19 12.51
CA GLY A 220 4.88 21.11 11.28
C GLY A 220 5.60 20.28 10.24
N TYR A 221 5.19 20.49 8.99
CA TYR A 221 5.65 19.75 7.85
C TYR A 221 6.23 20.67 6.79
N GLU A 222 7.33 20.22 6.19
CA GLU A 222 7.89 20.75 4.95
C GLU A 222 7.82 19.65 3.89
N THR A 223 7.42 20.02 2.68
CA THR A 223 7.41 19.11 1.53
C THR A 223 8.55 19.41 0.58
N GLY A 224 8.77 18.51 -0.37
CA GLY A 224 9.76 18.75 -1.40
C GLY A 224 9.85 17.63 -2.42
N THR A 225 10.88 17.71 -3.24
CA THR A 225 11.16 16.75 -4.30
C THR A 225 12.63 16.39 -4.33
N PHE A 226 12.89 15.11 -4.56
CA PHE A 226 14.20 14.56 -4.90
C PHE A 226 14.18 14.08 -6.35
N GLU A 227 15.20 14.41 -7.13
CA GLU A 227 15.41 13.97 -8.51
C GLU A 227 16.85 13.46 -8.69
N TRP A 228 17.08 12.41 -9.48
CA TRP A 228 18.42 11.83 -9.73
C TRP A 228 19.18 12.43 -10.92
N LEU A 229 18.48 12.98 -11.93
CA LEU A 229 19.07 13.33 -13.22
C LEU A 229 18.76 14.78 -13.64
N PRO A 230 19.60 15.75 -13.25
CA PRO A 230 20.71 15.64 -12.29
C PRO A 230 20.21 15.52 -10.85
N THR A 231 21.10 15.11 -9.92
CA THR A 231 20.73 15.01 -8.51
C THR A 231 20.33 16.37 -7.96
N ARG A 232 19.06 16.53 -7.59
CA ARG A 232 18.48 17.79 -7.07
C ARG A 232 17.55 17.50 -5.92
N ILE A 233 17.73 18.22 -4.83
CA ILE A 233 16.86 18.21 -3.65
C ILE A 233 16.27 19.62 -3.54
N ARG A 234 14.95 19.71 -3.54
CA ARG A 234 14.23 20.98 -3.41
C ARG A 234 13.19 20.84 -2.32
N PHE A 235 13.23 21.72 -1.34
CA PHE A 235 12.17 21.88 -0.36
C PHE A 235 11.23 22.99 -0.82
N ASP A 236 9.94 22.77 -0.69
CA ASP A 236 8.92 23.77 -0.98
C ASP A 236 8.96 24.85 0.12
N PRO A 237 8.72 26.13 -0.20
CA PRO A 237 8.76 27.21 0.79
C PRO A 237 7.58 27.17 1.77
N THR A 238 6.54 26.39 1.46
CA THR A 238 5.31 26.31 2.25
C THR A 238 5.53 25.43 3.47
N PHE A 239 5.41 26.03 4.65
CA PHE A 239 5.36 25.32 5.93
C PHE A 239 3.90 25.03 6.31
N VAL A 240 3.60 23.79 6.68
CA VAL A 240 2.26 23.37 7.14
C VAL A 240 2.32 23.02 8.61
N ALA A 241 1.75 23.86 9.47
CA ALA A 241 1.64 23.57 10.90
C ALA A 241 0.68 22.40 11.15
N LYS A 242 0.97 21.59 12.18
CA LYS A 242 0.11 20.43 12.54
C LYS A 242 -1.25 20.87 13.07
N HIS A 243 -1.25 21.94 13.88
CA HIS A 243 -2.41 22.42 14.66
C HIS A 243 -3.09 21.35 15.53
N ASP A 244 -2.39 20.30 15.92
CA ASP A 244 -2.91 19.19 16.72
C ASP A 244 -3.19 19.56 18.18
N ALA A 245 -2.61 20.67 18.66
CA ALA A 245 -2.82 21.22 20.00
C ALA A 245 -4.04 22.17 20.12
N ASP A 246 -4.76 22.47 19.03
CA ASP A 246 -5.95 23.32 19.08
C ASP A 246 -7.08 22.64 19.89
N PRO A 247 -7.78 23.34 20.82
CA PRO A 247 -8.82 22.72 21.65
C PRO A 247 -9.95 22.03 20.86
N ARG A 248 -10.25 22.52 19.66
CA ARG A 248 -11.30 21.95 18.78
C ARG A 248 -10.90 20.57 18.26
N VAL A 249 -9.60 20.28 18.16
CA VAL A 249 -9.09 18.97 17.73
C VAL A 249 -9.45 17.88 18.73
N ALA A 250 -9.43 18.17 20.04
CA ALA A 250 -9.82 17.19 21.06
C ALA A 250 -11.26 16.69 20.84
N ARG A 251 -12.18 17.61 20.51
CA ARG A 251 -13.58 17.29 20.17
C ARG A 251 -13.69 16.59 18.82
N ALA A 252 -12.93 17.01 17.81
CA ALA A 252 -12.96 16.37 16.51
C ALA A 252 -12.48 14.90 16.56
N ARG A 253 -11.50 14.59 17.41
CA ARG A 253 -10.95 13.22 17.58
C ARG A 253 -11.97 12.20 18.11
N THR A 254 -13.07 12.62 18.73
CA THR A 254 -14.12 11.70 19.18
C THR A 254 -15.01 11.22 18.04
N ALA A 255 -15.02 11.92 16.90
CA ALA A 255 -15.81 11.54 15.73
C ALA A 255 -15.27 10.23 15.12
N PRO A 256 -16.13 9.23 14.83
CA PRO A 256 -15.69 7.93 14.31
C PRO A 256 -14.87 8.02 13.02
N ALA A 257 -15.24 8.92 12.09
CA ALA A 257 -14.54 9.12 10.82
C ALA A 257 -13.11 9.64 11.03
N ILE A 258 -12.95 10.62 11.93
CA ILE A 258 -11.66 11.21 12.30
C ILE A 258 -10.78 10.18 13.00
N ARG A 259 -11.32 9.47 14.00
CA ARG A 259 -10.59 8.42 14.71
C ARG A 259 -10.11 7.33 13.76
N GLY A 260 -10.98 6.88 12.85
CA GLY A 260 -10.63 5.87 11.85
C GLY A 260 -9.56 6.32 10.88
N PHE A 261 -9.57 7.60 10.48
CA PHE A 261 -8.52 8.17 9.63
C PHE A 261 -7.17 8.26 10.34
N LEU A 262 -7.16 8.73 11.59
CA LEU A 262 -5.94 8.87 12.40
C LEU A 262 -5.25 7.54 12.70
N VAL A 263 -5.98 6.42 12.66
CA VAL A 263 -5.39 5.09 12.75
C VAL A 263 -4.39 4.84 11.61
N TRP A 264 -4.64 5.36 10.42
CA TRP A 264 -3.82 5.17 9.23
C TRP A 264 -2.92 6.37 8.89
N ALA A 265 -3.30 7.57 9.35
CA ALA A 265 -2.55 8.79 9.06
C ALA A 265 -1.12 8.72 9.62
N ARG A 266 -0.14 9.00 8.77
CA ARG A 266 1.30 9.03 9.09
C ARG A 266 1.79 10.43 9.39
N PHE A 267 1.27 11.43 8.67
CA PHE A 267 1.63 12.85 8.84
C PHE A 267 0.36 13.72 8.95
N PRO A 268 -0.41 13.60 10.04
CA PRO A 268 -1.69 14.29 10.18
C PRO A 268 -1.52 15.79 10.44
N PHE A 269 -2.33 16.61 9.77
CA PHE A 269 -2.44 18.05 10.00
C PHE A 269 -3.91 18.46 10.03
N TRP A 270 -4.21 19.54 10.74
CA TRP A 270 -5.57 20.00 10.97
C TRP A 270 -5.84 21.37 10.34
N THR A 271 -7.02 21.52 9.74
CA THR A 271 -7.51 22.78 9.18
C THR A 271 -8.88 23.12 9.74
N PHE A 272 -9.18 24.41 9.78
CA PHE A 272 -10.38 24.96 10.42
C PHE A 272 -11.06 25.92 9.45
N GLU A 273 -12.34 25.67 9.19
CA GLU A 273 -13.16 26.50 8.31
C GLU A 273 -14.44 26.88 9.08
N PRO A 274 -14.71 28.18 9.31
CA PRO A 274 -15.97 28.62 9.90
C PRO A 274 -17.15 28.22 9.02
N VAL A 275 -18.19 27.63 9.62
CA VAL A 275 -19.42 27.20 8.92
C VAL A 275 -20.65 27.55 9.77
N PRO A 276 -21.85 27.65 9.17
CA PRO A 276 -23.08 27.79 9.97
C PRO A 276 -23.19 26.66 11.01
N GLY A 277 -23.31 27.02 12.29
CA GLY A 277 -23.40 26.07 13.40
C GLY A 277 -22.07 25.66 14.05
N GLY A 278 -20.93 26.19 13.62
CA GLY A 278 -19.65 26.02 14.32
C GLY A 278 -18.40 26.12 13.44
N THR A 279 -17.36 25.38 13.78
CA THR A 279 -16.15 25.25 12.96
C THR A 279 -16.10 23.87 12.33
N ARG A 280 -15.95 23.78 11.00
CA ARG A 280 -15.58 22.54 10.32
C ARG A 280 -14.10 22.28 10.60
N VAL A 281 -13.85 21.26 11.41
CA VAL A 281 -12.51 20.77 11.73
C VAL A 281 -12.21 19.62 10.78
N SER A 282 -11.14 19.76 9.99
CA SER A 282 -10.72 18.74 9.04
C SER A 282 -9.33 18.23 9.39
N VAL A 283 -9.10 16.93 9.19
CA VAL A 283 -7.78 16.30 9.27
C VAL A 283 -7.42 15.74 7.91
N GLY A 284 -6.21 16.05 7.45
CA GLY A 284 -5.62 15.45 6.26
C GLY A 284 -4.28 14.79 6.58
N ASP A 285 -3.66 14.17 5.58
CA ASP A 285 -2.31 13.58 5.69
C ASP A 285 -1.36 14.19 4.65
N MET A 286 -0.16 14.60 5.06
CA MET A 286 0.82 15.25 4.17
C MET A 286 1.30 14.41 2.99
N ARG A 287 1.11 13.10 3.02
CA ARG A 287 1.35 12.25 1.84
C ARG A 287 0.45 12.62 0.66
N PHE A 288 -0.70 13.26 0.91
CA PHE A 288 -1.78 13.43 -0.07
C PHE A 288 -2.32 14.86 -0.12
N VAL A 289 -1.48 15.87 0.14
CA VAL A 289 -1.83 17.30 0.05
C VAL A 289 -2.57 17.60 -1.26
N GLY A 290 -3.64 18.37 -1.17
CA GLY A 290 -4.44 18.78 -2.35
C GLY A 290 -5.42 17.71 -2.85
N ARG A 291 -5.47 16.53 -2.23
CA ARG A 291 -6.50 15.51 -2.50
C ARG A 291 -7.63 15.63 -1.48
N GLY A 292 -8.87 15.54 -1.97
CA GLY A 292 -10.07 15.50 -1.11
C GLY A 292 -10.28 14.13 -0.46
N SER A 293 -11.53 13.83 -0.11
CA SER A 293 -11.94 12.48 0.35
C SER A 293 -11.40 11.39 -0.61
N PRO A 294 -10.88 10.26 -0.10
CA PRO A 294 -10.86 9.82 1.31
C PRO A 294 -9.66 10.32 2.13
N PHE A 295 -8.80 11.18 1.58
CA PHE A 295 -7.53 11.62 2.19
C PHE A 295 -7.67 12.79 3.17
N VAL A 296 -8.89 13.30 3.31
CA VAL A 296 -9.29 14.28 4.30
C VAL A 296 -10.61 13.81 4.92
N GLN A 297 -10.73 13.92 6.24
CA GLN A 297 -11.97 13.70 6.98
C GLN A 297 -12.31 14.95 7.77
N SER A 298 -13.61 15.26 7.91
CA SER A 298 -14.05 16.47 8.59
C SER A 298 -15.25 16.23 9.49
N VAL A 299 -15.40 17.09 10.50
CA VAL A 299 -16.56 17.14 11.40
C VAL A 299 -16.82 18.58 11.80
N VAL A 300 -18.09 18.95 11.99
CA VAL A 300 -18.45 20.27 12.52
C VAL A 300 -18.43 20.22 14.04
N VAL A 301 -17.62 21.08 14.64
CA VAL A 301 -17.52 21.26 16.08
C VAL A 301 -18.26 22.55 16.43
N ALA A 302 -19.36 22.44 17.18
CA ALA A 302 -20.13 23.59 17.63
C ALA A 302 -19.28 24.53 18.51
N GLU A 303 -19.41 25.83 18.33
CA GLU A 303 -18.77 26.82 19.20
C GLU A 303 -19.27 26.65 20.64
N GLU A 304 -18.36 26.72 21.61
CA GLU A 304 -18.76 26.82 23.01
C GLU A 304 -19.49 28.15 23.18
N ARG A 305 -20.81 28.11 23.39
CA ARG A 305 -21.50 29.25 23.98
C ARG A 305 -20.92 29.39 25.37
N GLY A 306 -20.15 30.47 25.59
CA GLY A 306 -19.66 30.82 26.91
C GLY A 306 -20.82 30.73 27.91
N ARG A 307 -20.65 29.93 28.95
CA ARG A 307 -21.49 30.05 30.14
C ARG A 307 -21.07 31.35 30.80
N GLU A 308 -21.84 32.41 30.54
CA GLU A 308 -21.87 33.60 31.40
C GLU A 308 -22.36 33.21 32.80
#